data_AF-A0A3M1IIY6-F1
#
_entry.id   AF-A0A3M1IIY6-F1
#
_cell.length_a   1.000
_cell.length_b   1.000
_cell.length_c   1.000
_cell.angle_alpha   90.00
_cell.angle_beta   90.00
_cell.angle_gamma   90.00
#
_symmetry.space_group_name_H-M   'P 1'
#
loop_
_entity.id
_entity.type
_entity.pdbx_description
1 polymer ?
#
loop_
_entity_poly.entity_id
_entity_poly.type
_entity_poly.pdbx_seq_one_letter_code
_entity_poly.pdbx_strand_id
1 'polypeptide(L)'
;TYANYREANLSFWRQTVLPLVNRTAKALSRWLGEGAQLRPDVDAIEALNSERERLWQRVQAADFLTLNEKRALVGYGPVDGGDALARGASQADPL
;
A
#
# COMPACT_ATOMS: atom_id res chain seq x y z
N THR A 1 24.00 -5.02 16.87
CA THR A 1 23.67 -4.72 15.45
C THR A 1 22.17 -4.57 15.29
N TYR A 2 21.65 -3.33 15.35
CA TYR A 2 20.21 -3.07 15.23
C TYR A 2 19.64 -3.39 13.84
N ALA A 3 20.47 -3.34 12.78
CA ALA A 3 20.08 -3.70 11.42
C ALA A 3 19.59 -5.16 11.32
N ASN A 4 20.35 -6.11 11.90
CA ASN A 4 20.00 -7.54 11.92
C ASN A 4 18.65 -7.78 12.64
N TYR A 5 18.43 -7.12 13.78
CA TYR A 5 17.15 -7.27 14.50
C TYR A 5 15.96 -6.75 13.68
N ARG A 6 16.08 -5.59 13.03
CA ARG A 6 15.00 -5.03 12.20
C ARG A 6 14.66 -5.94 11.01
N GLU A 7 15.69 -6.48 10.34
CA GLU A 7 15.49 -7.41 9.22
C GLU A 7 14.87 -8.73 9.67
N ALA A 8 15.32 -9.27 10.82
CA ALA A 8 14.73 -10.47 11.41
C ALA A 8 13.26 -10.25 11.81
N ASN A 9 12.95 -9.12 12.46
CA ASN A 9 11.58 -8.77 12.85
C ASN A 9 10.68 -8.61 11.60
N LEU A 10 11.16 -7.90 10.57
CA LEU A 10 10.44 -7.75 9.29
C LEU A 10 10.14 -9.12 8.66
N SER A 11 11.16 -10.00 8.58
CA SER A 11 11.02 -11.34 8.04
C SER A 11 10.00 -12.17 8.82
N PHE A 12 10.05 -12.12 10.15
CA PHE A 12 9.09 -12.82 11.01
C PHE A 12 7.64 -12.37 10.79
N TRP A 13 7.40 -11.06 10.70
CA TRP A 13 6.07 -10.52 10.39
C TRP A 13 5.57 -10.97 9.01
N ARG A 14 6.44 -10.93 7.99
CA ARG A 14 6.11 -11.30 6.61
C ARG A 14 5.86 -12.79 6.40
N GLN A 15 6.72 -13.63 6.98
CA GLN A 15 6.74 -15.07 6.70
C GLN A 15 5.87 -15.87 7.66
N THR A 16 5.57 -15.34 8.85
CA THR A 16 4.85 -16.09 9.89
C THR A 16 3.57 -15.39 10.31
N VAL A 17 3.65 -14.14 10.80
CA VAL A 17 2.50 -13.50 11.44
C VAL A 17 1.41 -13.16 10.43
N LEU A 18 1.74 -12.43 9.36
CA LEU A 18 0.76 -12.03 8.35
C LEU A 18 0.06 -13.23 7.69
N PRO A 19 0.74 -14.32 7.28
CA PRO A 19 0.07 -15.49 6.73
C PRO A 19 -0.95 -16.12 7.69
N LEU A 20 -0.61 -16.23 8.99
CA LEU A 20 -1.51 -16.78 10.00
C LEU A 20 -2.71 -15.88 10.24
N VAL A 21 -2.50 -14.57 10.40
CA VAL A 21 -3.58 -13.60 10.59
C VAL A 21 -4.52 -13.58 9.39
N ASN A 22 -3.99 -13.60 8.17
CA ASN A 22 -4.82 -13.66 6.96
C ASN A 22 -5.65 -14.95 6.89
N ARG A 23 -5.07 -16.10 7.27
CA ARG A 23 -5.81 -17.37 7.34
C ARG A 23 -6.96 -17.30 8.34
N THR A 24 -6.70 -16.75 9.52
CA THR A 24 -7.71 -16.57 10.57
C THR A 24 -8.80 -15.57 10.13
N ALA A 25 -8.42 -14.41 9.60
CA ALA A 25 -9.35 -13.41 9.10
C ALA A 25 -10.26 -13.98 7.99
N LYS A 26 -9.70 -14.80 7.09
CA LYS A 26 -10.47 -15.50 6.05
C LYS A 26 -11.46 -16.52 6.64
N ALA A 27 -11.04 -17.29 7.64
CA ALA A 27 -11.92 -18.25 8.32
C ALA A 27 -13.07 -17.53 9.04
N LEU A 28 -12.77 -16.44 9.74
CA LEU A 28 -13.77 -15.61 10.42
C LEU A 28 -14.71 -14.92 9.43
N SER A 29 -14.20 -14.39 8.32
CA SER A 29 -15.03 -13.78 7.27
C SER A 29 -16.04 -14.79 6.71
N ARG A 30 -15.61 -16.05 6.48
CA ARG A 30 -16.50 -17.14 6.04
C ARG A 30 -17.55 -17.48 7.09
N TRP A 31 -17.18 -17.48 8.36
CA TRP A 31 -18.09 -17.76 9.47
C TRP A 31 -19.15 -16.65 9.63
N LEU A 32 -18.78 -15.39 9.41
CA LEU A 32 -19.70 -14.24 9.46
C LEU A 32 -20.73 -14.21 8.33
N GLY A 33 -20.51 -14.97 7.24
CA GLY A 33 -21.44 -15.06 6.12
C GLY A 33 -21.16 -14.05 5.00
N GLU A 34 -22.10 -13.95 4.06
CA GLU A 34 -21.93 -13.12 2.87
C GLU A 34 -21.89 -11.62 3.20
N GLY A 35 -20.98 -10.89 2.54
CA GLY A 35 -20.80 -9.45 2.71
C GLY A 35 -19.83 -9.03 3.82
N ALA A 36 -19.42 -9.94 4.71
CA ALA A 36 -18.44 -9.65 5.75
C ALA A 36 -17.01 -10.02 5.30
N GLN A 37 -16.10 -9.04 5.26
CA GLN A 37 -14.68 -9.26 5.00
C GLN A 37 -13.83 -8.65 6.11
N LEU A 38 -13.05 -9.49 6.78
CA LEU A 38 -12.03 -9.07 7.75
C LEU A 38 -10.67 -9.02 7.05
N ARG A 39 -9.96 -7.91 7.24
CA ARG A 39 -8.60 -7.71 6.72
C ARG A 39 -7.74 -7.13 7.84
N PRO A 40 -6.52 -7.62 8.05
CA PRO A 40 -5.62 -7.00 9.01
C PRO A 40 -5.24 -5.59 8.55
N ASP A 41 -5.16 -4.66 9.51
CA ASP A 41 -4.58 -3.35 9.27
C ASP A 41 -3.06 -3.47 9.28
N VAL A 42 -2.49 -3.62 8.09
CA VAL A 42 -1.04 -3.74 7.87
C VAL A 42 -0.32 -2.42 8.12
N ASP A 43 -1.03 -1.29 7.96
CA ASP A 43 -0.49 0.06 8.07
C ASP A 43 -0.21 0.46 9.53
N ALA A 44 -0.87 -0.21 10.48
CA ALA A 44 -0.62 -0.04 11.92
C ALA A 44 0.61 -0.83 12.43
N ILE A 45 1.25 -1.66 11.60
CA ILE A 45 2.35 -2.54 12.02
C ILE A 45 3.70 -1.84 11.81
N GLU A 46 4.33 -1.39 12.91
CA GLU A 46 5.59 -0.65 12.87
C GLU A 46 6.71 -1.39 12.13
N ALA A 47 6.79 -2.71 12.28
CA ALA A 47 7.79 -3.55 11.61
C ALA A 47 7.74 -3.45 10.08
N LEU A 48 6.58 -3.11 9.51
CA LEU A 48 6.34 -3.03 8.06
C LEU A 48 6.49 -1.61 7.49
N ASN A 49 6.71 -0.61 8.34
CA ASN A 49 6.84 0.79 7.92
C ASN A 49 7.95 0.99 6.88
N SER A 50 9.08 0.28 7.02
CA SER A 50 10.20 0.40 6.07
C SER A 50 9.85 -0.07 4.65
N GLU A 51 9.04 -1.11 4.50
CA GLU A 51 8.58 -1.57 3.20
C GLU A 51 7.48 -0.66 2.63
N ARG A 52 6.61 -0.16 3.49
CA ARG A 52 5.58 0.83 3.14
C ARG A 52 6.22 2.10 2.61
N GLU A 53 7.24 2.62 3.28
CA GLU A 53 8.02 3.77 2.84
C GLU A 53 8.63 3.53 1.45
N ARG A 54 9.25 2.36 1.23
CA ARG A 54 9.80 2.00 -0.10
C ARG A 54 8.74 1.89 -1.20
N LEU A 55 7.51 1.47 -0.87
CA LEU A 55 6.39 1.46 -1.81
C LEU A 55 5.95 2.90 -2.12
N TRP A 56 5.76 3.71 -1.09
CA TRP A 56 5.36 5.11 -1.22
C TRP A 56 6.35 5.91 -2.06
N GLN A 57 7.65 5.77 -1.82
CA GLN A 57 8.69 6.42 -2.64
C GLN A 57 8.59 6.05 -4.11
N ARG A 58 8.37 4.76 -4.43
CA ARG A 58 8.20 4.29 -5.80
C ARG A 58 6.92 4.83 -6.46
N VAL A 59 5.81 4.84 -5.73
CA VAL A 59 4.53 5.36 -6.23
C VAL A 59 4.61 6.87 -6.46
N GLN A 60 5.24 7.60 -5.56
CA GLN A 60 5.41 9.05 -5.69
C GLN A 60 6.29 9.41 -6.90
N ALA A 61 7.39 8.70 -7.11
CA ALA A 61 8.32 8.91 -8.23
C ALA A 61 7.79 8.45 -9.60
N ALA A 62 6.63 7.80 -9.67
CA ALA A 62 6.05 7.35 -10.94
C ALA A 62 5.31 8.50 -11.63
N ASP A 63 5.97 9.21 -12.53
CA ASP A 63 5.41 10.39 -13.22
C ASP A 63 4.34 10.04 -14.27
N PHE A 64 4.27 8.78 -14.67
CA PHE A 64 3.29 8.27 -15.64
C PHE A 64 1.95 7.88 -15.00
N LEU A 65 1.83 7.96 -13.67
CA LEU A 65 0.60 7.62 -12.95
C LEU A 65 -0.17 8.89 -12.57
N THR A 66 -1.48 8.84 -12.79
CA THR A 66 -2.45 9.84 -12.31
C THR A 66 -2.56 9.80 -10.79
N LEU A 67 -3.14 10.84 -10.18
CA LEU A 67 -3.33 10.90 -8.73
C LEU A 67 -4.20 9.72 -8.24
N ASN A 68 -5.26 9.38 -8.96
CA ASN A 68 -6.15 8.28 -8.59
C ASN A 68 -5.47 6.91 -8.72
N GLU A 69 -4.62 6.70 -9.73
CA GLU A 69 -3.82 5.48 -9.84
C GLU A 69 -2.80 5.35 -8.70
N LYS A 70 -2.11 6.46 -8.36
CA LYS A 70 -1.20 6.49 -7.20
C LYS A 70 -1.95 6.14 -5.90
N ARG A 71 -3.13 6.73 -5.68
CA ARG A 71 -3.99 6.47 -4.51
C ARG A 71 -4.47 5.02 -4.44
N ALA A 72 -4.89 4.45 -5.56
CA ALA A 72 -5.31 3.06 -5.63
C ALA A 72 -4.18 2.09 -5.25
N LEU A 73 -2.94 2.35 -5.70
CA LEU A 73 -1.76 1.53 -5.37
C LEU A 73 -1.39 1.53 -3.89
N VAL A 74 -1.71 2.62 -3.17
CA VAL A 74 -1.49 2.73 -1.71
C VAL A 74 -2.75 2.50 -0.88
N GLY A 75 -3.85 2.05 -1.49
CA GLY A 75 -5.07 1.63 -0.78
C GLY A 75 -6.07 2.74 -0.46
N TYR A 76 -5.92 3.94 -1.03
CA TYR A 76 -6.88 5.03 -0.89
C TYR A 76 -7.90 5.05 -2.04
N GLY A 77 -9.11 5.51 -1.74
CA GLY A 77 -10.16 5.72 -2.74
C GLY A 77 -9.87 6.90 -3.67
N PRO A 78 -10.52 6.94 -4.85
CA PRO A 78 -10.34 8.01 -5.81
C PRO A 78 -10.86 9.35 -5.27
N VAL A 79 -10.40 10.45 -5.87
CA VAL A 79 -10.89 11.81 -5.66
C VAL A 79 -11.29 12.42 -6.99
N ASP A 80 -12.24 13.36 -6.94
CA ASP A 80 -12.69 14.07 -8.12
C ASP A 80 -11.53 14.83 -8.79
N GLY A 81 -11.41 14.72 -10.11
CA GLY A 81 -10.34 15.33 -10.89
C GLY A 81 -8.96 14.65 -10.77
N GLY A 82 -8.87 13.51 -10.08
CA GLY A 82 -7.61 12.79 -9.87
C GLY A 82 -7.13 11.92 -11.04
N ASP A 83 -7.91 11.82 -12.13
CA ASP A 83 -7.59 10.98 -13.30
C ASP A 83 -6.77 11.71 -14.37
N ALA A 84 -6.44 12.98 -14.16
CA ALA A 84 -5.52 13.70 -15.05
C ALA A 84 -4.07 13.39 -14.68
N LEU A 85 -3.22 13.15 -15.69
CA LEU A 85 -1.78 13.22 -15.49
C LEU A 85 -1.43 14.67 -15.12
N ALA A 86 -0.54 14.85 -14.14
CA ALA A 86 0.05 16.14 -13.86
C ALA A 86 0.84 16.55 -15.10
N ARG A 87 0.19 17.24 -16.04
CA ARG A 87 0.81 17.66 -17.30
C ARG A 87 2.09 18.41 -16.96
N GLY A 88 3.20 17.94 -17.54
CA GLY A 88 4.44 18.71 -17.56
C GLY A 88 4.12 20.13 -18.03
N ALA A 89 4.43 21.10 -17.19
CA ALA A 89 4.40 22.51 -17.54
C ALA A 89 5.54 22.80 -18.52
N SER A 90 5.43 22.33 -19.77
CA SER A 90 6.13 22.89 -20.93
C SER A 90 5.52 22.31 -22.20
N GLN A 91 4.72 23.12 -22.90
CA GLN A 91 4.79 23.34 -24.35
C GLN A 91 3.57 24.18 -24.76
N ALA A 92 3.67 25.48 -24.51
CA ALA A 92 2.95 26.49 -25.24
C ALA A 92 4.01 27.51 -25.68
N ASP A 93 4.60 27.27 -26.84
CA ASP A 93 5.30 28.30 -27.59
C ASP A 93 4.77 28.25 -29.02
N PRO A 94 3.79 29.09 -29.38
CA PRO A 94 3.49 29.41 -30.75
C PRO A 94 4.16 30.73 -31.13
N LEU A 95 4.97 30.66 -32.19
CA LEU A 95 5.62 31.75 -32.92
C LEU A 95 4.70 32.93 -33.23
#